data_AF-A0A950PAE0-F1
#
_entry.id   AF-A0A950PAE0-F1
#
_cell.length_a   1.000
_cell.length_b   1.000
_cell.length_c   1.000
_cell.angle_alpha   90.00
_cell.angle_beta   90.00
_cell.angle_gamma   90.00
#
_symmetry.space_group_name_H-M   'P 1'
#
loop_
_entity.id
_entity.type
_entity.pdbx_description
1 polymer ?
#
loop_
_entity_poly.entity_id
_entity_poly.type
_entity_poly.pdbx_seq_one_letter_code
_entity_poly.pdbx_strand_id
1 'polypeptide(L)'
;AILIDQLKEIGIDGELETVETANWVPRLIRKDFVLAVNVLGNAVDDPDVYFYQNYVCSSARNYPGYCDKEFDRLVAEQSVETDPEKRRKLAWQADHKLQQDLGRPVLYHLRAATCWQPYLKGVTLMANSQYNGWRMEDWWLDR
;
A
#
# COMPACT_ATOMS: atom_id res chain seq x y z
N ALA A 1 4.23 17.27 15.33
CA ALA A 1 3.64 16.10 14.64
C ALA A 1 4.75 15.07 14.54
N ILE A 2 4.54 13.82 14.98
CA ILE A 2 5.65 12.89 15.35
C ILE A 2 6.80 12.87 14.32
N LEU A 3 6.50 12.68 13.02
CA LEU A 3 7.54 12.64 11.99
C LEU A 3 8.29 13.97 11.82
N ILE A 4 7.58 15.11 11.86
CA ILE A 4 8.22 16.44 11.77
C ILE A 4 9.11 16.67 12.99
N ASP A 5 8.66 16.25 14.18
CA ASP A 5 9.42 16.41 15.41
C ASP A 5 10.72 15.57 15.35
N GLN A 6 10.66 14.35 14.79
CA GLN A 6 11.84 13.50 14.55
C GLN A 6 12.79 14.05 13.48
N LEU A 7 12.25 14.60 12.38
CA LEU A 7 13.06 15.22 11.33
C LEU A 7 13.82 16.46 11.84
N LYS A 8 13.22 17.19 12.78
CA LYS A 8 13.85 18.35 13.40
C LYS A 8 15.11 17.98 14.21
N GLU A 9 15.16 16.79 14.81
CA GLU A 9 16.35 16.31 15.55
C GLU A 9 17.59 16.18 14.65
N ILE A 10 17.38 15.98 13.34
CA ILE A 10 18.44 15.92 12.32
C ILE A 10 18.54 17.19 11.47
N GLY A 11 17.91 18.29 11.91
CA GLY A 11 18.00 19.60 11.26
C GLY A 11 17.13 19.77 10.01
N ILE A 12 16.08 18.97 9.86
CA ILE A 12 15.10 19.11 8.77
C ILE A 12 13.83 19.72 9.32
N ASP A 13 13.55 20.97 8.91
CA ASP A 13 12.29 21.64 9.23
C ASP A 13 11.19 21.25 8.22
N GLY A 14 9.96 21.08 8.71
CA GLY A 14 8.81 20.71 7.89
C GLY A 14 7.53 21.38 8.37
N GLU A 15 6.62 21.61 7.42
CA GLU A 15 5.27 22.12 7.66
C GLU A 15 4.24 21.02 7.37
N LEU A 16 3.22 20.89 8.21
CA LEU A 16 2.14 19.94 8.00
C LEU A 16 1.01 20.60 7.21
N GLU A 17 0.82 20.18 5.97
CA GLU A 17 -0.37 20.53 5.18
C GLU A 17 -1.43 19.43 5.31
N THR A 18 -2.58 19.76 5.90
CA THR A 18 -3.74 18.85 5.93
C THR A 18 -4.58 19.01 4.68
N VAL A 19 -4.73 17.94 3.90
CA VAL A 19 -5.51 17.94 2.67
C VAL A 19 -6.79 17.13 2.88
N GLU A 20 -7.92 17.65 2.42
CA GLU A 20 -9.19 16.94 2.43
C GLU A 20 -9.12 15.68 1.55
N THR A 21 -9.79 14.61 1.96
CA THR A 21 -9.66 13.26 1.39
C THR A 21 -9.96 13.20 -0.12
N ALA A 22 -11.00 13.86 -0.61
CA ALA A 22 -11.34 13.87 -2.03
C ALA A 22 -10.26 14.55 -2.89
N ASN A 23 -9.49 15.47 -2.29
CA ASN A 23 -8.40 16.18 -2.95
C ASN A 23 -7.02 15.48 -2.82
N TRP A 24 -6.90 14.47 -1.96
CA TRP A 24 -5.62 13.82 -1.66
C TRP A 24 -5.04 13.05 -2.84
N VAL A 25 -5.83 12.16 -3.44
CA VAL A 25 -5.38 11.31 -4.57
C VAL A 25 -4.98 12.15 -5.80
N PRO A 26 -5.73 13.19 -6.21
CA PRO A 26 -5.29 14.09 -7.28
C PRO A 26 -3.93 14.75 -7.01
N ARG A 27 -3.62 15.14 -5.76
CA ARG A 27 -2.30 15.69 -5.41
C ARG A 27 -1.19 14.65 -5.51
N LEU A 28 -1.44 13.42 -5.05
CA LEU A 28 -0.48 12.31 -5.19
C LEU A 28 -0.15 12.03 -6.67
N ILE A 29 -1.17 11.98 -7.53
CA ILE A 29 -0.99 11.75 -8.98
C ILE A 29 -0.19 12.89 -9.62
N ARG A 30 -0.48 14.14 -9.24
CA ARG A 30 0.27 15.32 -9.73
C ARG A 30 1.66 15.45 -9.14
N LYS A 31 2.01 14.64 -8.13
CA LYS A 31 3.25 14.74 -7.36
C LYS A 31 3.44 16.12 -6.72
N ASP A 32 2.33 16.70 -6.29
CA ASP A 32 2.28 18.01 -5.64
C ASP A 32 2.53 17.87 -4.13
N PHE A 33 3.75 17.42 -3.78
CA PHE A 33 4.22 17.23 -2.41
C PHE A 33 5.74 17.08 -2.36
N VAL A 34 6.34 17.36 -1.20
CA VAL A 34 7.74 16.98 -0.90
C VAL A 34 7.77 15.62 -0.19
N LEU A 35 6.95 15.46 0.84
CA LEU A 35 6.75 14.21 1.57
C LEU A 35 5.25 14.00 1.74
N ALA A 36 4.75 12.81 1.37
CA ALA A 36 3.36 12.45 1.52
C ALA A 36 3.22 11.15 2.31
N VAL A 37 2.35 11.17 3.32
CA VAL A 37 1.96 9.96 4.06
C VAL A 37 0.74 9.37 3.39
N ASN A 38 0.91 8.19 2.79
CA ASN A 38 -0.17 7.53 2.07
C ASN A 38 -0.33 6.08 2.52
N VAL A 39 -1.58 5.60 2.54
CA VAL A 39 -1.93 4.21 2.78
C VAL A 39 -2.23 3.56 1.43
N LEU A 40 -1.67 2.37 1.19
CA LEU A 40 -1.98 1.58 0.01
C LEU A 40 -2.97 0.48 0.35
N GLY A 41 -4.01 0.36 -0.47
CA GLY A 41 -4.90 -0.79 -0.49
C GLY A 41 -4.72 -1.55 -1.79
N ASN A 42 -4.72 -2.89 -1.71
CA ASN A 42 -4.67 -3.76 -2.87
C ASN A 42 -6.00 -4.49 -3.03
N ALA A 43 -6.38 -4.75 -4.28
CA ALA A 43 -7.59 -5.50 -4.57
C ALA A 43 -7.43 -7.00 -4.28
N VAL A 44 -6.22 -7.52 -4.43
CA VAL A 44 -5.88 -8.95 -4.28
C VAL A 44 -4.62 -9.06 -3.43
N ASP A 45 -4.58 -10.12 -2.62
CA ASP A 45 -3.42 -10.52 -1.82
C ASP A 45 -2.39 -11.26 -2.70
N ASP A 46 -1.77 -10.51 -3.61
CA ASP A 46 -0.74 -11.02 -4.51
C ASP A 46 0.38 -9.96 -4.69
N PRO A 47 1.67 -10.32 -4.54
CA PRO A 47 2.78 -9.39 -4.64
C PRO A 47 2.93 -8.75 -6.02
N ASP A 48 2.46 -9.42 -7.08
CA ASP A 48 2.48 -8.89 -8.45
C ASP A 48 1.66 -7.61 -8.58
N VAL A 49 0.43 -7.65 -8.09
CA VAL A 49 -0.46 -6.49 -8.06
C VAL A 49 0.17 -5.35 -7.26
N TYR A 50 0.83 -5.67 -6.14
CA TYR A 50 1.44 -4.65 -5.31
C TYR A 50 2.64 -3.99 -5.99
N PHE A 51 3.59 -4.78 -6.50
CA PHE A 51 4.80 -4.26 -7.14
C PHE A 51 4.48 -3.53 -8.43
N TYR A 52 3.67 -4.12 -9.29
CA TYR A 52 3.34 -3.56 -10.59
C TYR A 52 2.59 -2.23 -10.46
N GLN A 53 1.57 -2.17 -9.60
CA GLN A 53 0.79 -0.93 -9.45
C GLN A 53 1.60 0.18 -8.76
N ASN A 54 2.42 -0.12 -7.77
CA ASN A 54 2.94 0.96 -6.91
C ASN A 54 4.38 1.38 -7.22
N TYR A 55 5.16 0.54 -7.91
CA TYR A 55 6.61 0.74 -8.02
C TYR A 55 7.18 0.61 -9.43
N VAL A 56 6.49 -0.07 -10.36
CA VAL A 56 6.96 -0.14 -11.75
C VAL A 56 6.97 1.25 -12.38
N CYS A 57 8.02 1.56 -13.16
CA CYS A 57 8.24 2.89 -13.73
C CYS A 57 7.05 3.42 -14.54
N SER A 58 6.40 2.56 -15.32
CA SER A 58 5.29 2.92 -16.21
C SER A 58 3.94 3.05 -15.49
N SER A 59 3.86 2.70 -14.21
CA SER A 59 2.59 2.71 -13.50
C SER A 59 2.13 4.13 -13.16
N ALA A 60 0.88 4.43 -13.51
CA ALA A 60 0.22 5.68 -13.14
C ALA A 60 0.03 5.83 -11.61
N ARG A 61 0.11 4.73 -10.85
CA ARG A 61 -0.01 4.72 -9.38
C ARG A 61 1.33 4.77 -8.66
N ASN A 62 2.44 4.90 -9.40
CA ASN A 62 3.77 5.13 -8.84
C ASN A 62 3.96 6.59 -8.39
N TYR A 63 3.30 6.93 -7.28
CA TYR A 63 3.37 8.26 -6.68
C TYR A 63 4.78 8.66 -6.21
N PRO A 64 5.59 7.77 -5.60
CA PRO A 64 6.97 8.10 -5.23
C PRO A 64 7.85 8.42 -6.44
N GLY A 65 7.49 7.93 -7.63
CA GLY A 65 8.31 8.08 -8.84
C GLY A 65 9.57 7.23 -8.82
N TYR A 66 9.60 6.16 -8.03
CA TYR A 66 10.69 5.19 -8.03
C TYR A 66 10.81 4.56 -9.43
N CYS A 67 12.01 4.51 -9.99
CA CYS A 67 12.19 3.88 -11.29
C CYS A 67 13.55 3.21 -11.40
N ASP A 68 13.53 1.89 -11.43
CA ASP A 68 14.70 1.05 -11.59
C ASP A 68 14.41 -0.07 -12.59
N LYS A 69 15.26 -0.20 -13.61
CA LYS A 69 15.05 -1.15 -14.70
C LYS A 69 15.18 -2.61 -14.27
N GLU A 70 16.01 -2.88 -13.28
CA GLU A 70 16.22 -4.23 -12.76
C GLU A 70 15.05 -4.64 -11.86
N PHE A 71 14.49 -3.72 -11.07
CA PHE A 71 13.23 -3.95 -10.38
C PHE A 71 12.09 -4.24 -11.36
N ASP A 72 11.91 -3.41 -12.39
CA ASP A 72 10.91 -3.64 -13.43
C ASP A 72 11.06 -5.01 -14.12
N ARG A 73 12.32 -5.43 -14.39
CA ARG A 73 12.62 -6.76 -14.95
C ARG A 73 12.20 -7.89 -14.01
N LEU A 74 12.55 -7.81 -12.72
CA LEU A 74 12.21 -8.81 -11.72
C LEU A 74 10.69 -8.96 -11.57
N VAL A 75 9.97 -7.84 -11.55
CA VAL A 75 8.50 -7.84 -11.49
C VAL A 75 7.92 -8.50 -12.75
N ALA A 76 8.37 -8.09 -13.94
CA ALA A 76 7.88 -8.67 -15.20
C ALA A 76 8.14 -10.19 -15.30
N GLU A 77 9.30 -10.66 -14.83
CA GLU A 77 9.62 -12.08 -14.77
C GLU A 77 8.73 -12.84 -13.78
N GLN A 78 8.46 -12.28 -12.60
CA GLN A 78 7.55 -12.93 -11.66
C GLN A 78 6.11 -13.00 -12.23
N SER A 79 5.67 -11.99 -12.99
CA SER A 79 4.29 -11.91 -13.49
C SER A 79 3.94 -13.04 -14.44
N VAL A 80 4.95 -13.55 -15.17
CA VAL A 80 4.79 -14.63 -16.16
C VAL A 80 5.31 -15.98 -15.67
N GLU A 81 5.91 -16.04 -14.48
CA GLU A 81 6.45 -17.27 -13.91
C GLU A 81 5.33 -18.17 -13.37
N THR A 82 5.36 -19.42 -13.79
CA THR A 82 4.33 -20.42 -13.44
C THR A 82 4.77 -21.34 -12.31
N ASP A 83 6.09 -21.50 -12.09
CA ASP A 83 6.62 -22.26 -10.97
C ASP A 83 6.51 -21.45 -9.66
N PRO A 84 5.76 -21.92 -8.64
CA PRO A 84 5.53 -21.14 -7.43
C PRO A 84 6.79 -20.83 -6.62
N GLU A 85 7.75 -21.76 -6.59
CA GLU A 85 8.99 -21.60 -5.83
C GLU A 85 9.92 -20.57 -6.49
N LYS A 86 10.01 -20.59 -7.82
CA LYS A 86 10.76 -19.62 -8.61
C LYS A 86 10.09 -18.24 -8.54
N ARG A 87 8.76 -18.16 -8.68
CA ARG A 87 8.00 -16.91 -8.50
C ARG A 87 8.25 -16.28 -7.14
N ARG A 88 8.24 -17.09 -6.06
CA ARG A 88 8.54 -16.60 -4.70
C ARG A 88 9.95 -16.01 -4.59
N LYS A 89 10.95 -16.67 -5.19
CA LYS A 89 12.34 -16.18 -5.18
C LYS A 89 12.48 -14.85 -5.92
N LEU A 90 11.82 -14.71 -7.08
CA LEU A 90 11.78 -13.45 -7.83
C LEU A 90 11.10 -12.33 -7.03
N ALA A 91 9.97 -12.64 -6.38
CA ALA A 91 9.26 -11.70 -5.51
C ALA A 91 10.16 -11.17 -4.37
N TRP A 92 10.90 -12.06 -3.72
CA TRP A 92 11.83 -11.71 -2.64
C TRP A 92 13.02 -10.89 -3.13
N GLN A 93 13.52 -11.17 -4.34
CA GLN A 93 14.58 -10.35 -4.94
C GLN A 93 14.08 -8.94 -5.25
N ALA A 94 12.87 -8.82 -5.81
CA ALA A 94 12.24 -7.54 -6.09
C ALA A 94 12.01 -6.74 -4.79
N ASP A 95 11.47 -7.37 -3.75
CA ASP A 95 11.26 -6.76 -2.43
C ASP A 95 12.59 -6.29 -1.82
N HIS A 96 13.59 -7.17 -1.77
CA HIS A 96 14.90 -6.82 -1.23
C HIS A 96 15.51 -5.60 -1.93
N LYS A 97 15.46 -5.57 -3.27
CA LYS A 97 15.95 -4.45 -4.06
C LYS A 97 15.17 -3.16 -3.76
N LEU A 98 13.84 -3.22 -3.75
CA LEU A 98 12.99 -2.08 -3.44
C LEU A 98 13.33 -1.46 -2.07
N GLN A 99 13.59 -2.30 -1.08
CA GLN A 99 13.94 -1.89 0.27
C GLN A 99 15.36 -1.30 0.36
N GLN A 100 16.32 -1.87 -0.37
CA GLN A 100 17.69 -1.31 -0.48
C GLN A 100 17.70 0.08 -1.11
N ASP A 101 16.87 0.28 -2.13
CA ASP A 101 16.80 1.55 -2.86
C ASP A 101 15.93 2.60 -2.15
N LEU A 102 15.34 2.24 -1.00
CA LEU A 102 14.39 3.08 -0.25
C LEU A 102 13.24 3.59 -1.14
N GLY A 103 12.79 2.78 -2.11
CA GLY A 103 11.81 3.21 -3.12
C GLY A 103 10.51 3.73 -2.53
N ARG A 104 10.15 3.23 -1.34
CA ARG A 104 9.20 3.89 -0.42
C ARG A 104 9.40 3.38 1.01
N PRO A 105 9.81 4.24 1.96
CA PRO A 105 9.90 3.85 3.36
C PRO A 105 8.55 3.38 3.93
N VAL A 106 8.50 2.14 4.42
CA VAL A 106 7.31 1.56 5.05
C VAL A 106 7.27 2.00 6.51
N LEU A 107 6.18 2.66 6.91
CA LEU A 107 5.98 3.06 8.31
C LEU A 107 5.49 1.90 9.18
N TYR A 108 4.47 1.17 8.71
CA TYR A 108 3.92 -0.02 9.38
C TYR A 108 2.98 -0.77 8.43
N HIS A 109 2.68 -2.03 8.77
CA HIS A 109 1.60 -2.80 8.16
C HIS A 109 0.32 -2.64 8.99
N LEU A 110 -0.74 -2.10 8.38
CA LEU A 110 -1.98 -1.78 9.07
C LEU A 110 -2.68 -3.04 9.59
N ARG A 111 -2.95 -3.07 10.90
CA ARG A 111 -3.90 -4.01 11.51
C ARG A 111 -5.20 -3.28 11.78
N ALA A 112 -6.20 -3.50 10.93
CA ALA A 112 -7.52 -2.90 11.10
C ALA A 112 -8.36 -3.72 12.09
N ALA A 113 -9.15 -3.03 12.90
CA ALA A 113 -10.18 -3.60 13.76
C ALA A 113 -11.46 -2.80 13.53
N THR A 114 -12.60 -3.46 13.70
CA THR A 114 -13.91 -2.82 13.61
C THR A 114 -14.79 -3.30 14.76
N CYS A 115 -15.84 -2.53 15.04
CA CYS A 115 -16.78 -2.78 16.12
C CYS A 115 -18.20 -2.81 15.55
N TRP A 116 -19.05 -3.66 16.13
CA TRP A 116 -20.47 -3.67 15.82
C TRP A 116 -21.29 -3.94 17.07
N GLN A 117 -22.58 -3.66 16.97
CA GLN A 117 -23.52 -3.91 18.04
C GLN A 117 -23.70 -5.42 18.26
N PRO A 118 -23.85 -5.90 19.51
CA PRO A 118 -23.97 -7.34 19.79
C PRO A 118 -25.13 -8.04 19.09
N TYR A 119 -26.19 -7.30 18.75
CA TYR A 119 -27.37 -7.79 18.03
C TYR A 119 -27.17 -7.87 16.51
N LEU A 120 -26.07 -7.35 15.95
CA LEU A 120 -25.70 -7.57 14.54
C LEU A 120 -24.99 -8.91 14.42
N LYS A 121 -25.58 -9.83 13.66
CA LYS A 121 -25.09 -11.19 13.43
C LYS A 121 -24.73 -11.39 11.96
N GLY A 122 -23.99 -12.47 11.68
CA GLY A 122 -23.56 -12.81 10.31
C GLY A 122 -22.43 -11.92 9.77
N VAL A 123 -21.73 -11.17 10.63
CA VAL A 123 -20.60 -10.32 10.21
C VAL A 123 -19.42 -11.19 9.78
N THR A 124 -19.13 -11.19 8.48
CA THR A 124 -17.96 -11.85 7.90
C THR A 124 -16.84 -10.83 7.71
N LEU A 125 -15.75 -10.97 8.49
CA LEU A 125 -14.53 -10.19 8.30
C LEU A 125 -13.52 -10.98 7.46
N MET A 126 -12.93 -10.33 6.47
CA MET A 126 -11.85 -10.93 5.70
C MET A 126 -10.52 -10.80 6.44
N ALA A 127 -9.72 -11.88 6.41
CA ALA A 127 -8.41 -11.92 7.05
C ALA A 127 -7.34 -11.09 6.31
N ASN A 128 -7.45 -11.00 4.98
CA ASN A 128 -6.46 -10.36 4.11
C ASN A 128 -7.02 -9.19 3.29
N SER A 129 -8.22 -8.70 3.60
CA SER A 129 -8.80 -7.54 2.93
C SER A 129 -9.64 -6.72 3.89
N GLN A 130 -9.44 -5.40 3.87
CA GLN A 130 -10.29 -4.45 4.58
C GLN A 130 -11.50 -4.00 3.76
N TYR A 131 -11.57 -4.34 2.46
CA TYR A 131 -12.61 -3.84 1.53
C TYR A 131 -13.51 -4.96 1.01
N ASN A 132 -12.96 -6.13 0.73
CA ASN A 132 -13.65 -7.14 -0.08
C ASN A 132 -14.69 -7.96 0.72
N GLY A 133 -14.73 -7.81 2.05
CA GLY A 133 -15.66 -8.54 2.93
C GLY A 133 -17.00 -7.82 3.22
N TRP A 134 -17.19 -6.59 2.73
CA TRP A 134 -18.33 -5.74 3.12
C TRP A 134 -19.58 -5.90 2.26
N ARG A 135 -19.86 -7.10 1.75
CA ARG A 135 -21.07 -7.34 0.93
C ARG A 135 -22.37 -7.33 1.75
N MET A 136 -22.29 -7.48 3.07
CA MET A 136 -23.39 -7.40 4.04
C MET A 136 -24.61 -8.30 3.78
N GLU A 137 -24.54 -9.19 2.79
CA GLU A 137 -25.64 -10.04 2.34
C GLU A 137 -26.05 -11.10 3.37
N ASP A 138 -25.12 -11.52 4.22
CA ASP A 138 -25.36 -12.47 5.31
C ASP A 138 -25.72 -11.77 6.64
N TRP A 139 -25.80 -10.44 6.66
CA TRP A 139 -25.92 -9.68 7.90
C TRP A 139 -27.37 -9.54 8.31
N TRP A 140 -27.66 -9.74 9.59
CA TRP A 140 -29.01 -9.60 10.14
C TRP A 140 -29.00 -9.07 11.57
N LEU A 141 -30.13 -8.50 11.98
CA LEU A 141 -30.34 -7.99 13.33
C LEU A 141 -31.17 -8.99 14.13
N ASP A 142 -30.68 -9.37 15.29
CA ASP A 142 -31.37 -10.20 16.26
C ASP A 142 -32.34 -9.36 17.09
N ARG A 143 -33.40 -8.87 16.44
CA ARG A 143 -34.51 -8.11 17.05
C ARG A 143 -35.77 -8.09 16.17
#